data_AF-A0A0Q6FRA2-F1
#
_entry.id   AF-A0A0Q6FRA2-F1
#
_cell.length_a   1.000
_cell.length_b   1.000
_cell.length_c   1.000
_cell.angle_alpha   90.00
_cell.angle_beta   90.00
_cell.angle_gamma   90.00
#
_symmetry.space_group_name_H-M   'P 1'
#
loop_
_entity.id
_entity.type
_entity.pdbx_description
1 polymer ?
#
loop_
_entity_poly.entity_id
_entity_poly.type
_entity_poly.pdbx_seq_one_letter_code
_entity_poly.pdbx_strand_id
1 'polypeptide(L)'
;MSDVDTEAQDTDTTGADDPGWALHEVQVDGEYVERWLYHYADAVVVDEDGVVHEPDDDGVMAPVDLLEDDQDERGDQDRDDVGAAEDGPAEAHDADHEAPSDDTPDPDPDPDPDDPDPDLDPATEEPEEPEEPAERSAADALFADRPDDETEDRSDRDDLDEGEPDPDDDRADERSALARLPARAVLLTLLALSALLTIALLGVVVVRWDEPAATTETATPASRLQLPVAVAPDSEYVRSRVRAEGDIRVDHWIASTRPVSRLRLSVPTVPGTGSDPVTAREVRVETPSGDRPGPGVVRGSSAAYSLDGAEEVHVSYVLTGAVMRSDDDPDRALARLTSLDLDVSRGRVPRTVTVLGGRLLSAACAADAAATPRPCGQAEGRTWRVRLEPAERDDLVQAQLDLS
;
A
#
# COMPACT_ATOMS: atom_id res chain seq x y z
N MET A 1 49.01 -27.65 -11.92
CA MET A 1 47.89 -27.53 -12.87
C MET A 1 46.93 -28.61 -12.44
N SER A 2 46.01 -28.23 -11.57
CA SER A 2 45.01 -29.09 -10.97
C SER A 2 43.68 -28.57 -11.47
N ASP A 3 42.96 -29.39 -12.22
CA ASP A 3 41.63 -29.11 -12.72
C ASP A 3 40.67 -29.02 -11.52
N VAL A 4 39.96 -27.91 -11.41
CA VAL A 4 38.90 -27.68 -10.42
C VAL A 4 37.59 -27.96 -11.13
N ASP A 5 36.99 -29.11 -10.83
CA ASP A 5 35.62 -29.45 -11.22
C ASP A 5 34.65 -28.61 -10.38
N THR A 6 34.05 -27.59 -10.99
CA THR A 6 32.93 -26.83 -10.41
C THR A 6 31.63 -27.56 -10.78
N GLU A 7 31.16 -28.46 -9.90
CA GLU A 7 29.80 -28.99 -9.99
C GLU A 7 28.82 -27.93 -9.50
N ALA A 8 28.02 -27.38 -10.42
CA ALA A 8 26.83 -26.62 -10.10
C ALA A 8 25.80 -27.55 -9.45
N GLN A 9 25.42 -27.29 -8.20
CA GLN A 9 24.29 -27.96 -7.56
C GLN A 9 22.99 -27.36 -8.09
N ASP A 10 22.33 -28.08 -9.00
CA ASP A 10 20.93 -27.84 -9.34
C ASP A 10 20.06 -28.13 -8.11
N THR A 11 19.62 -27.08 -7.42
CA THR A 11 18.56 -27.19 -6.42
C THR A 11 17.23 -27.25 -7.15
N ASP A 12 16.65 -28.45 -7.18
CA ASP A 12 15.34 -28.77 -7.72
C ASP A 12 14.23 -28.07 -6.91
N THR A 13 13.87 -26.84 -7.28
CA THR A 13 12.69 -26.12 -6.80
C THR A 13 11.49 -26.38 -7.72
N THR A 14 11.01 -27.62 -7.75
CA THR A 14 9.74 -27.97 -8.40
C THR A 14 8.59 -27.86 -7.39
N GLY A 15 7.93 -26.69 -7.33
CA GLY A 15 6.69 -26.55 -6.57
C GLY A 15 6.22 -25.14 -6.21
N ALA A 16 6.18 -24.19 -7.16
CA ALA A 16 5.33 -23.00 -7.06
C ALA A 16 5.12 -22.39 -8.45
N ASP A 17 3.91 -22.49 -8.99
CA ASP A 17 3.50 -21.90 -10.29
C ASP A 17 3.29 -20.38 -10.19
N ASP A 18 4.34 -19.64 -9.79
CA ASP A 18 4.40 -18.18 -9.93
C ASP A 18 5.89 -17.76 -10.00
N PRO A 19 6.47 -17.57 -11.20
CA PRO A 19 7.89 -17.29 -11.34
C PRO A 19 8.14 -15.78 -11.10
N GLY A 20 7.79 -15.32 -9.90
CA GLY A 20 8.12 -13.99 -9.43
C GLY A 20 9.63 -13.80 -9.27
N TRP A 21 10.05 -12.55 -9.10
CA TRP A 21 11.44 -12.14 -8.89
C TRP A 21 12.22 -13.09 -7.98
N ALA A 22 13.36 -13.59 -8.45
CA ALA A 22 14.33 -14.28 -7.63
C ALA A 22 15.57 -13.40 -7.43
N LEU A 23 16.03 -13.35 -6.19
CA LEU A 23 17.35 -12.82 -5.88
C LEU A 23 18.35 -13.96 -6.12
N HIS A 24 19.23 -13.81 -7.10
CA HIS A 24 20.30 -14.76 -7.35
C HIS A 24 21.60 -14.24 -6.74
N GLU A 25 22.20 -15.05 -5.87
CA GLU A 25 23.55 -14.81 -5.34
C GLU A 25 24.54 -15.62 -6.17
N VAL A 26 25.52 -14.95 -6.79
CA VAL A 26 26.60 -15.64 -7.52
C VAL A 26 27.84 -15.66 -6.63
N GLN A 27 28.27 -16.86 -6.25
CA GLN A 27 29.58 -17.07 -5.61
C GLN A 27 30.66 -17.21 -6.67
N VAL A 28 31.64 -16.30 -6.65
CA VAL A 28 32.88 -16.42 -7.43
C VAL A 28 34.02 -16.57 -6.43
N ASP A 29 34.76 -17.68 -6.54
CA ASP A 29 35.93 -18.00 -5.70
C ASP A 29 35.69 -18.04 -4.17
N GLY A 30 34.45 -18.28 -3.73
CA GLY A 30 34.12 -18.43 -2.30
C GLY A 30 34.00 -17.12 -1.52
N GLU A 31 34.07 -15.97 -2.21
CA GLU A 31 33.58 -14.68 -1.70
C GLU A 31 32.25 -14.34 -2.38
N TYR A 32 31.34 -13.72 -1.63
CA TYR A 32 30.08 -13.19 -2.17
C TYR A 32 30.40 -11.89 -2.88
N VAL A 33 30.28 -11.85 -4.21
CA VAL A 33 30.71 -10.69 -5.00
C VAL A 33 29.53 -9.98 -5.67
N GLU A 34 28.40 -10.63 -5.92
CA GLU A 34 27.33 -10.00 -6.71
C GLU A 34 25.94 -10.58 -6.43
N ARG A 35 24.94 -9.70 -6.27
CA ARG A 35 23.53 -10.04 -6.06
C ARG A 35 22.71 -9.48 -7.20
N TRP A 36 22.00 -10.36 -7.90
CA TRP A 36 21.22 -10.01 -9.08
C TRP A 36 19.73 -10.15 -8.78
N LEU A 37 18.94 -9.18 -9.20
CA LEU A 37 17.49 -9.31 -9.18
C LEU A 37 17.07 -9.86 -10.55
N TYR A 38 16.67 -11.12 -10.60
CA TYR A 38 16.25 -11.80 -11.82
C TYR A 38 14.74 -11.87 -11.89
N HIS A 39 14.19 -11.47 -13.04
CA HIS A 39 12.80 -11.69 -13.35
C HIS A 39 12.67 -12.81 -14.40
N TYR A 40 12.03 -13.92 -14.01
CA TYR A 40 11.98 -15.12 -14.85
C TYR A 40 11.15 -14.96 -16.13
N ALA A 41 10.24 -13.99 -16.19
CA ALA A 41 9.29 -13.88 -17.30
C ALA A 41 9.84 -13.16 -18.54
N ASP A 42 10.80 -12.25 -18.35
CA ASP A 42 11.40 -11.41 -19.40
C ASP A 42 12.91 -11.59 -19.51
N ALA A 43 13.51 -12.44 -18.67
CA ALA A 43 14.95 -12.69 -18.58
C ALA A 43 15.77 -11.41 -18.35
N VAL A 44 15.14 -10.36 -17.81
CA VAL A 44 15.80 -9.12 -17.44
C VAL A 44 16.50 -9.32 -16.11
N VAL A 45 17.77 -8.91 -16.06
CA VAL A 45 18.60 -8.92 -14.86
C VAL A 45 18.93 -7.48 -14.50
N VAL A 46 18.74 -7.10 -13.24
CA VAL A 46 19.23 -5.82 -12.72
C VAL A 46 20.35 -6.10 -11.72
N ASP A 47 21.51 -5.48 -11.94
CA ASP A 47 22.65 -5.61 -11.04
C ASP A 47 22.55 -4.68 -9.82
N GLU A 48 23.54 -4.75 -8.94
CA GLU A 48 23.57 -3.95 -7.71
C GLU A 48 23.74 -2.44 -7.95
N ASP A 49 24.27 -2.06 -9.11
CA ASP A 49 24.44 -0.68 -9.56
C ASP A 49 23.18 -0.16 -10.29
N GLY A 50 22.17 -1.01 -10.47
CA GLY A 50 20.92 -0.67 -11.15
C GLY A 50 21.02 -0.69 -12.68
N VAL A 51 22.10 -1.25 -13.23
CA VAL A 51 22.24 -1.45 -14.68
C VAL A 51 21.34 -2.61 -15.08
N VAL A 52 20.53 -2.38 -16.12
CA VAL A 52 19.67 -3.40 -16.70
C VAL A 52 20.50 -4.19 -17.70
N HIS A 53 20.51 -5.50 -17.55
CA HIS A 53 21.11 -6.44 -18.49
C HIS A 53 20.01 -7.22 -19.19
N GLU A 54 20.13 -7.34 -20.50
CA GLU A 54 19.26 -8.18 -21.33
C GLU A 54 20.11 -9.29 -21.98
N PRO A 55 19.55 -10.50 -22.19
CA PRO A 55 20.25 -11.53 -22.94
C PRO A 55 20.36 -11.12 -24.40
N ASP A 56 21.57 -11.14 -24.94
CA ASP A 56 21.80 -10.98 -26.38
C ASP A 56 21.28 -12.21 -27.17
N ASP A 57 21.44 -12.17 -28.50
CA ASP A 57 21.03 -13.28 -29.38
C ASP A 57 21.71 -14.63 -29.04
N ASP A 58 22.83 -14.60 -28.31
CA ASP A 58 23.59 -15.77 -27.85
C ASP A 58 23.22 -16.17 -26.40
N GLY A 59 22.30 -15.45 -25.75
CA GLY A 59 21.86 -15.68 -24.38
C GLY A 59 22.85 -15.19 -23.32
N VAL A 60 23.81 -14.34 -23.71
CA VAL A 60 24.76 -13.71 -22.79
C VAL A 60 24.15 -12.41 -22.28
N MET A 61 24.10 -12.24 -20.96
CA MET A 61 23.63 -11.01 -20.34
C MET A 61 24.60 -9.87 -20.68
N ALA A 62 24.14 -8.89 -21.44
CA ALA A 62 24.89 -7.68 -21.74
C ALA A 62 24.18 -6.47 -21.13
N PRO A 63 24.92 -5.47 -20.62
CA PRO A 63 24.31 -4.24 -20.17
C PRO A 63 23.57 -3.62 -21.35
N VAL A 64 22.30 -3.25 -21.12
CA VAL A 64 21.56 -2.44 -22.08
C VAL A 64 22.22 -1.08 -22.03
N ASP A 65 23.12 -0.82 -22.98
CA ASP A 65 23.55 0.54 -23.28
C ASP A 65 22.25 1.30 -23.56
N LEU A 66 21.82 2.11 -22.59
CA LEU A 66 20.80 3.12 -22.79
C LEU A 66 21.39 3.99 -23.87
N LEU A 67 21.08 3.69 -25.13
CA LEU A 67 21.54 4.42 -26.29
C LEU A 67 21.35 5.88 -25.95
N GLU A 68 22.46 6.56 -25.66
CA GLU A 68 22.48 7.99 -25.51
C GLU A 68 21.91 8.48 -26.84
N ASP A 69 20.66 8.95 -26.78
CA ASP A 69 19.92 9.48 -27.91
C ASP A 69 20.89 10.29 -28.76
N ASP A 70 21.13 9.85 -30.01
CA ASP A 70 22.02 10.48 -31.00
C ASP A 70 21.54 11.92 -31.31
N GLN A 71 21.69 12.83 -30.36
CA GLN A 71 21.35 14.24 -30.46
C GLN A 71 22.53 15.11 -30.93
N ASP A 72 23.65 14.49 -31.34
CA ASP A 72 24.84 15.20 -31.82
C ASP A 72 25.03 15.10 -33.34
N GLU A 73 23.98 15.35 -34.14
CA GLU A 73 24.15 15.72 -35.56
C GLU A 73 23.17 16.81 -36.00
N ARG A 74 23.06 17.91 -35.23
CA ARG A 74 22.54 19.17 -35.77
C ARG A 74 23.35 20.39 -35.32
N GLY A 75 24.24 20.80 -36.22
CA GLY A 75 24.37 22.21 -36.55
C GLY A 75 25.63 22.89 -36.06
N ASP A 76 26.70 22.72 -36.83
CA ASP A 76 27.68 23.78 -37.05
C ASP A 76 26.93 25.06 -37.49
N GLN A 77 26.79 26.01 -36.57
CA GLN A 77 26.48 27.41 -36.90
C GLN A 77 27.36 28.32 -36.04
N ASP A 78 28.45 28.76 -36.67
CA ASP A 78 28.99 30.11 -36.64
C ASP A 78 28.85 30.86 -35.30
N ARG A 79 29.85 30.73 -34.44
CA ARG A 79 30.17 31.76 -33.46
C ARG A 79 31.58 32.28 -33.66
N ASP A 80 31.62 33.39 -34.38
CA ASP A 80 32.71 34.34 -34.46
C ASP A 80 33.17 34.76 -33.05
N ASP A 81 34.36 34.30 -32.70
CA ASP A 81 35.52 35.12 -32.35
C ASP A 81 35.23 36.56 -31.88
N VAL A 82 35.11 36.76 -30.56
CA VAL A 82 35.37 38.07 -29.93
C VAL A 82 36.07 37.91 -28.59
N GLY A 83 37.36 38.27 -28.57
CA GLY A 83 37.87 39.22 -27.58
C GLY A 83 38.30 38.68 -26.22
N ALA A 84 39.60 38.38 -26.13
CA ALA A 84 40.36 38.32 -24.89
C ALA A 84 40.38 39.66 -24.12
N ALA A 85 40.33 39.59 -22.79
CA ALA A 85 40.96 40.46 -21.77
C ALA A 85 40.22 40.25 -20.42
N GLU A 86 40.78 40.32 -19.22
CA GLU A 86 42.12 40.47 -18.66
C GLU A 86 42.00 40.12 -17.17
N ASP A 87 43.09 39.63 -16.58
CA ASP A 87 43.32 39.49 -15.15
C ASP A 87 43.10 40.81 -14.37
N GLY A 88 42.59 40.72 -13.14
CA GLY A 88 42.63 41.84 -12.19
C GLY A 88 42.07 41.53 -10.79
N PRO A 89 42.75 41.91 -9.68
CA PRO A 89 42.56 41.28 -8.35
C PRO A 89 41.69 42.06 -7.35
N ALA A 90 41.34 41.33 -6.28
CA ALA A 90 40.90 41.73 -4.93
C ALA A 90 40.84 43.23 -4.56
N GLU A 91 39.67 43.67 -4.07
CA GLU A 91 39.58 44.69 -3.01
C GLU A 91 38.43 44.37 -2.04
N ALA A 92 38.77 44.45 -0.74
CA ALA A 92 37.83 44.44 0.36
C ALA A 92 37.18 45.83 0.47
N HIS A 93 35.87 45.88 0.71
CA HIS A 93 35.19 47.11 1.14
C HIS A 93 34.06 46.80 2.12
N ASP A 94 34.28 47.22 3.37
CA ASP A 94 33.24 47.57 4.33
C ASP A 94 32.48 48.81 3.84
N ALA A 95 31.14 48.78 3.89
CA ALA A 95 30.22 49.91 4.15
C ALA A 95 28.79 49.34 4.15
N ASP A 96 28.10 49.31 5.29
CA ASP A 96 27.21 50.36 5.77
C ASP A 96 26.05 50.74 4.83
N HIS A 97 24.83 50.45 5.34
CA HIS A 97 23.55 51.09 5.08
C HIS A 97 22.95 50.97 3.67
N GLU A 98 21.82 50.29 3.55
CA GLU A 98 20.61 50.87 2.95
C GLU A 98 19.35 50.07 3.31
N ALA A 99 18.26 50.80 3.52
CA ALA A 99 16.95 50.32 3.94
C ALA A 99 16.30 49.42 2.87
N PRO A 100 15.38 48.50 3.25
CA PRO A 100 14.64 47.72 2.28
C PRO A 100 13.71 48.63 1.46
N SER A 101 13.96 48.70 0.17
CA SER A 101 13.07 49.30 -0.82
C SER A 101 11.75 48.52 -0.87
N ASP A 102 10.64 49.26 -0.84
CA ASP A 102 9.30 48.78 -1.19
C ASP A 102 9.28 48.38 -2.67
N ASP A 103 9.60 47.12 -2.97
CA ASP A 103 9.30 46.48 -4.26
C ASP A 103 7.78 46.22 -4.33
N THR A 104 7.06 47.25 -4.75
CA THR A 104 5.67 47.09 -5.19
C THR A 104 5.72 46.43 -6.57
N PRO A 105 5.09 45.26 -6.80
CA PRO A 105 5.06 44.64 -8.11
C PRO A 105 4.45 45.59 -9.13
N ASP A 106 5.14 45.79 -10.25
CA ASP A 106 4.60 46.52 -11.39
C ASP A 106 3.28 45.84 -11.84
N PRO A 107 2.22 46.62 -12.14
CA PRO A 107 0.99 46.08 -12.67
C PRO A 107 1.24 45.45 -14.04
N ASP A 108 0.70 44.25 -14.25
CA ASP A 108 0.75 43.54 -15.53
C ASP A 108 0.29 44.45 -16.68
N PRO A 109 1.01 44.45 -17.83
CA PRO A 109 0.62 45.22 -18.99
C PRO A 109 -0.74 44.75 -19.51
N ASP A 110 -1.64 45.71 -19.75
CA ASP A 110 -2.94 45.46 -20.37
C ASP A 110 -2.77 44.70 -21.71
N PRO A 111 -3.60 43.69 -21.99
CA PRO A 111 -3.54 42.94 -23.24
C PRO A 111 -3.86 43.85 -24.43
N ASP A 112 -2.99 43.82 -25.44
CA ASP A 112 -3.14 44.57 -26.69
C ASP A 112 -4.46 44.17 -27.40
N PRO A 113 -5.35 45.13 -27.70
CA PRO A 113 -6.67 44.85 -28.30
C PRO A 113 -6.64 44.58 -29.81
N ASP A 114 -5.46 44.38 -30.41
CA ASP A 114 -5.26 44.34 -31.86
C ASP A 114 -4.72 43.00 -32.39
N ASP A 115 -4.80 41.91 -31.62
CA ASP A 115 -4.54 40.56 -32.16
C ASP A 115 -5.83 39.98 -32.78
N PRO A 116 -5.96 39.94 -34.12
CA PRO A 116 -7.12 39.33 -34.76
C PRO A 116 -7.07 37.81 -34.54
N ASP A 117 -8.18 37.28 -34.01
CA ASP A 117 -8.44 35.84 -33.90
C ASP A 117 -8.04 35.12 -35.19
N PRO A 118 -7.18 34.08 -35.14
CA PRO A 118 -6.94 33.24 -36.28
C PRO A 118 -8.20 32.41 -36.56
N ASP A 119 -8.99 32.89 -37.53
CA ASP A 119 -9.96 32.11 -38.30
C ASP A 119 -9.31 30.81 -38.78
N LEU A 120 -9.57 29.70 -38.07
CA LEU A 120 -9.31 28.35 -38.56
C LEU A 120 -10.49 27.45 -38.20
N ASP A 121 -11.55 27.58 -38.99
CA ASP A 121 -12.31 26.41 -39.44
C ASP A 121 -11.38 25.52 -40.27
N PRO A 122 -11.28 24.23 -39.93
CA PRO A 122 -11.66 23.27 -40.94
C PRO A 122 -12.56 22.17 -40.37
N ALA A 123 -13.71 22.00 -41.04
CA ALA A 123 -14.40 20.74 -41.26
C ALA A 123 -14.45 19.75 -40.08
N THR A 124 -15.50 19.85 -39.28
CA THR A 124 -16.09 18.72 -38.58
C THR A 124 -16.48 17.66 -39.62
N GLU A 125 -15.61 16.68 -39.85
CA GLU A 125 -16.02 15.40 -40.41
C GLU A 125 -16.92 14.72 -39.36
N GLU A 126 -18.19 14.57 -39.70
CA GLU A 126 -19.16 13.78 -38.95
C GLU A 126 -18.61 12.35 -38.80
N PRO A 127 -18.46 11.82 -37.57
CA PRO A 127 -18.18 10.40 -37.41
C PRO A 127 -19.37 9.61 -37.95
N GLU A 128 -19.11 8.78 -38.97
CA GLU A 128 -20.06 7.80 -39.48
C GLU A 128 -20.60 6.96 -38.31
N GLU A 129 -21.93 6.99 -38.14
CA GLU A 129 -22.63 6.12 -37.21
C GLU A 129 -22.28 4.66 -37.51
N PRO A 130 -21.86 3.86 -36.52
CA PRO A 130 -21.73 2.43 -36.73
C PRO A 130 -23.11 1.85 -37.07
N GLU A 131 -23.22 1.31 -38.29
CA GLU A 131 -24.39 0.59 -38.77
C GLU A 131 -24.85 -0.43 -37.72
N GLU A 132 -26.08 -0.27 -37.24
CA GLU A 132 -26.76 -1.26 -36.42
C GLU A 132 -26.75 -2.62 -37.13
N PRO A 133 -26.21 -3.69 -36.53
CA PRO A 133 -26.41 -5.02 -37.06
C PRO A 133 -27.90 -5.37 -36.93
N ALA A 134 -28.53 -5.37 -38.10
CA ALA A 134 -29.90 -5.76 -38.38
C ALA A 134 -30.46 -6.80 -37.40
N GLU A 135 -31.60 -6.44 -36.83
CA GLU A 135 -32.59 -7.33 -36.24
C GLU A 135 -32.83 -8.55 -37.16
N ARG A 136 -32.17 -9.66 -36.86
CA ARG A 136 -32.64 -10.98 -37.30
C ARG A 136 -33.46 -11.59 -36.19
N SER A 137 -34.74 -11.21 -36.25
CA SER A 137 -35.83 -12.06 -35.83
C SER A 137 -35.75 -13.39 -36.58
N ALA A 138 -35.39 -14.45 -35.87
CA ALA A 138 -35.62 -15.84 -36.28
C ALA A 138 -36.16 -16.58 -35.05
N ALA A 139 -37.48 -16.44 -34.87
CA ALA A 139 -38.29 -17.49 -34.31
C ALA A 139 -38.08 -18.79 -35.11
N ASP A 140 -38.25 -19.92 -34.41
CA ASP A 140 -38.39 -21.27 -34.96
C ASP A 140 -37.19 -21.87 -35.71
N ALA A 141 -36.43 -22.73 -35.00
CA ALA A 141 -36.13 -24.08 -35.48
C ALA A 141 -35.38 -24.92 -34.42
N LEU A 142 -36.00 -26.04 -34.02
CA LEU A 142 -35.37 -27.32 -33.61
C LEU A 142 -34.75 -27.33 -32.20
N PHE A 143 -35.38 -27.88 -31.14
CA PHE A 143 -35.81 -29.28 -30.98
C PHE A 143 -34.87 -30.29 -31.66
N ALA A 144 -33.81 -30.69 -30.94
CA ALA A 144 -33.30 -32.07 -30.93
C ALA A 144 -32.28 -32.28 -29.79
N ASP A 145 -32.57 -33.29 -28.97
CA ASP A 145 -31.64 -34.12 -28.22
C ASP A 145 -30.61 -33.47 -27.28
N ARG A 146 -30.96 -33.42 -26.00
CA ARG A 146 -29.99 -33.82 -24.97
C ARG A 146 -30.66 -34.81 -24.00
N PRO A 147 -30.13 -36.03 -23.87
CA PRO A 147 -30.82 -37.12 -23.21
C PRO A 147 -30.86 -36.92 -21.70
N ASP A 148 -32.00 -37.28 -21.14
CA ASP A 148 -32.18 -37.67 -19.75
C ASP A 148 -31.18 -38.81 -19.44
N ASP A 149 -30.22 -38.55 -18.55
CA ASP A 149 -29.42 -39.57 -17.90
C ASP A 149 -29.95 -39.77 -16.47
N GLU A 150 -31.15 -40.34 -16.41
CA GLU A 150 -31.52 -41.20 -15.29
C GLU A 150 -30.85 -42.55 -15.54
N THR A 151 -29.99 -43.03 -14.64
CA THR A 151 -30.21 -44.25 -13.83
C THR A 151 -28.91 -44.83 -13.27
N GLU A 152 -28.96 -45.09 -11.96
CA GLU A 152 -28.42 -46.28 -11.29
C GLU A 152 -26.89 -46.46 -11.23
N ASP A 153 -26.32 -46.44 -10.02
CA ASP A 153 -25.92 -47.67 -9.30
C ASP A 153 -25.46 -47.25 -7.88
N ARG A 154 -26.29 -47.48 -6.86
CA ARG A 154 -26.13 -48.54 -5.84
C ARG A 154 -24.69 -48.93 -5.47
N SER A 155 -24.63 -49.29 -4.20
CA SER A 155 -23.59 -50.06 -3.52
C SER A 155 -22.56 -49.13 -2.90
N ASP A 156 -22.31 -49.13 -1.60
CA ASP A 156 -22.60 -50.08 -0.53
C ASP A 156 -21.64 -49.61 0.57
N ARG A 157 -21.93 -49.94 1.84
CA ARG A 157 -20.95 -50.06 2.94
C ARG A 157 -20.38 -48.74 3.48
N ASP A 158 -20.35 -48.48 4.78
CA ASP A 158 -20.64 -49.24 5.99
C ASP A 158 -21.02 -48.14 7.00
N ASP A 159 -22.20 -48.17 7.63
CA ASP A 159 -22.37 -48.79 8.94
C ASP A 159 -21.10 -48.66 9.79
N LEU A 160 -21.10 -47.73 10.75
CA LEU A 160 -20.72 -48.01 12.14
C LEU A 160 -20.79 -46.73 12.99
N ASP A 161 -21.57 -46.87 14.06
CA ASP A 161 -21.49 -46.15 15.33
C ASP A 161 -22.40 -44.93 15.53
N GLU A 162 -23.70 -45.18 15.36
CA GLU A 162 -24.75 -44.62 16.22
C GLU A 162 -24.54 -45.08 17.67
N GLY A 163 -23.64 -44.40 18.37
CA GLY A 163 -23.57 -44.42 19.83
C GLY A 163 -24.40 -43.29 20.40
N GLU A 164 -25.74 -43.38 20.29
CA GLU A 164 -26.66 -42.56 21.06
C GLU A 164 -26.55 -42.93 22.55
N PRO A 165 -26.09 -42.04 23.45
CA PRO A 165 -26.24 -42.27 24.87
C PRO A 165 -27.69 -42.04 25.28
N ASP A 166 -28.34 -43.14 25.63
CA ASP A 166 -29.57 -43.27 26.43
C ASP A 166 -29.80 -42.07 27.39
N PRO A 167 -30.85 -41.26 27.19
CA PRO A 167 -31.27 -40.25 28.15
C PRO A 167 -32.47 -40.73 28.99
N ASP A 168 -32.55 -42.01 29.37
CA ASP A 168 -33.63 -42.52 30.22
C ASP A 168 -33.14 -43.54 31.27
N ASP A 169 -32.40 -43.09 32.29
CA ASP A 169 -32.59 -43.58 33.68
C ASP A 169 -31.86 -42.66 34.68
N ASP A 170 -32.27 -42.66 35.95
CA ASP A 170 -31.73 -41.85 37.08
C ASP A 170 -32.31 -40.43 37.29
N ARG A 171 -33.60 -40.22 36.99
CA ARG A 171 -34.38 -39.12 37.60
C ARG A 171 -35.44 -39.59 38.60
N ALA A 172 -35.11 -40.62 39.38
CA ALA A 172 -35.82 -40.94 40.61
C ALA A 172 -34.83 -41.00 41.77
N ASP A 173 -35.13 -40.27 42.86
CA ASP A 173 -34.52 -40.37 44.21
C ASP A 173 -33.39 -39.41 44.67
N GLU A 174 -33.20 -38.22 44.08
CA GLU A 174 -32.40 -37.14 44.74
C GLU A 174 -33.24 -35.97 45.31
N ARG A 175 -34.55 -36.12 45.48
CA ARG A 175 -35.40 -35.08 46.11
C ARG A 175 -35.53 -35.18 47.64
N SER A 176 -34.81 -36.09 48.31
CA SER A 176 -35.02 -36.35 49.75
C SER A 176 -33.80 -36.14 50.66
N ALA A 177 -32.63 -35.74 50.13
CA ALA A 177 -31.40 -35.57 50.92
C ALA A 177 -31.08 -34.12 51.35
N LEU A 178 -31.97 -33.14 51.09
CA LEU A 178 -31.83 -31.77 51.63
C LEU A 178 -32.48 -31.58 53.01
N ALA A 179 -32.89 -32.67 53.66
CA ALA A 179 -33.38 -32.62 55.03
C ALA A 179 -32.21 -32.64 56.03
N ARG A 180 -31.83 -31.44 56.50
CA ARG A 180 -30.99 -31.12 57.67
C ARG A 180 -29.50 -30.84 57.38
N LEU A 181 -29.23 -29.89 56.50
CA LEU A 181 -28.05 -29.04 56.74
C LEU A 181 -28.27 -28.30 58.07
N PRO A 182 -27.34 -28.36 59.04
CA PRO A 182 -27.48 -27.62 60.28
C PRO A 182 -27.66 -26.14 59.94
N ALA A 183 -28.60 -25.45 60.60
CA ALA A 183 -28.92 -24.04 60.30
C ALA A 183 -27.68 -23.12 60.24
N ARG A 184 -26.60 -23.51 60.93
CA ARG A 184 -25.29 -22.84 60.89
C ARG A 184 -24.58 -22.93 59.53
N ALA A 185 -24.67 -24.05 58.82
CA ALA A 185 -24.05 -24.22 57.51
C ALA A 185 -24.75 -23.35 56.45
N VAL A 186 -26.09 -23.27 56.51
CA VAL A 186 -26.89 -22.41 55.62
C VAL A 186 -26.61 -20.92 55.89
N LEU A 187 -26.47 -20.52 57.16
CA LEU A 187 -26.12 -19.15 57.52
C LEU A 187 -24.72 -18.76 57.01
N LEU A 188 -23.74 -19.66 57.12
CA LEU A 188 -22.37 -19.42 56.67
C LEU A 188 -22.27 -19.30 55.14
N THR A 189 -22.98 -20.14 54.38
CA THR A 189 -23.01 -20.00 52.92
C THR A 189 -23.70 -18.72 52.47
N LEU A 190 -24.79 -18.31 53.12
CA LEU A 190 -25.44 -17.02 52.82
C LEU A 190 -24.53 -15.82 53.14
N LEU A 191 -23.80 -15.86 54.26
CA LEU A 191 -22.83 -14.80 54.61
C LEU A 191 -21.69 -14.73 53.60
N ALA A 192 -21.12 -15.87 53.20
CA ALA A 192 -20.04 -15.92 52.21
C ALA A 192 -20.50 -15.38 50.84
N LEU A 193 -21.70 -15.75 50.39
CA LEU A 193 -22.25 -15.24 49.13
C LEU A 193 -22.51 -13.73 49.20
N SER A 194 -23.03 -13.24 50.33
CA SER A 194 -23.25 -11.80 50.53
C SER A 194 -21.94 -11.01 50.50
N ALA A 195 -20.88 -11.54 51.12
CA ALA A 195 -19.56 -10.92 51.16
C ALA A 195 -18.94 -10.83 49.75
N LEU A 196 -19.03 -11.91 48.97
CA LEU A 196 -18.58 -11.94 47.57
C LEU A 196 -19.35 -10.94 46.70
N LEU A 197 -20.67 -10.85 46.89
CA LEU A 197 -21.50 -9.89 46.16
C LEU A 197 -21.13 -8.44 46.51
N THR A 198 -20.89 -8.14 47.79
CA THR A 198 -20.42 -6.81 48.21
C THR A 198 -19.05 -6.46 47.65
N ILE A 199 -18.11 -7.41 47.58
CA ILE A 199 -16.78 -7.18 47.00
C ILE A 199 -16.89 -6.91 45.48
N ALA A 200 -17.70 -7.69 44.77
CA ALA A 200 -17.93 -7.47 43.33
C ALA A 200 -18.60 -6.11 43.06
N LEU A 201 -19.60 -5.73 43.86
CA LEU A 201 -20.24 -4.41 43.77
C LEU A 201 -19.27 -3.26 44.10
N LEU A 202 -18.42 -3.41 45.12
CA LEU A 202 -17.40 -2.41 45.43
C LEU A 202 -16.39 -2.26 44.30
N GLY A 203 -15.99 -3.36 43.66
CA GLY A 203 -15.10 -3.35 42.50
C GLY A 203 -15.69 -2.57 41.32
N VAL A 204 -16.98 -2.77 41.01
CA VAL A 204 -17.67 -2.03 39.94
C VAL A 204 -17.81 -0.54 40.27
N VAL A 205 -18.04 -0.18 41.52
CA VAL A 205 -18.14 1.23 41.94
C VAL A 205 -16.77 1.92 41.88
N VAL A 206 -15.70 1.27 42.33
CA VAL A 206 -14.35 1.84 42.29
C VAL A 206 -13.86 2.01 40.84
N VAL A 207 -14.18 1.07 39.93
CA VAL A 207 -13.83 1.21 38.51
C VAL A 207 -14.66 2.29 37.80
N ARG A 208 -15.85 2.64 38.31
CA ARG A 208 -16.68 3.73 37.74
C ARG A 208 -16.43 5.10 38.34
N TRP A 209 -15.76 5.23 39.49
CA TRP A 209 -15.56 6.52 40.15
C TRP A 209 -14.28 7.25 39.74
N ASP A 210 -13.47 6.67 38.88
CA ASP A 210 -12.39 7.37 38.16
C ASP A 210 -12.92 7.99 36.85
N GLU A 211 -14.12 8.59 36.91
CA GLU A 211 -14.50 9.63 35.95
C GLU A 211 -13.88 10.93 36.48
N PRO A 212 -12.70 11.35 35.97
CA PRO A 212 -12.13 12.62 36.36
C PRO A 212 -13.18 13.71 36.12
N ALA A 213 -13.47 14.50 37.15
CA ALA A 213 -14.35 15.65 37.06
C ALA A 213 -14.02 16.37 35.76
N ALA A 214 -15.02 16.48 34.87
CA ALA A 214 -14.92 17.12 33.57
C ALA A 214 -14.35 18.52 33.79
N THR A 215 -13.03 18.60 33.74
CA THR A 215 -12.31 19.85 33.73
C THR A 215 -12.81 20.47 32.45
N THR A 216 -13.37 21.67 32.53
CA THR A 216 -13.71 22.46 31.35
C THR A 216 -12.37 22.80 30.70
N GLU A 217 -11.80 21.80 30.03
CA GLU A 217 -10.56 21.86 29.31
C GLU A 217 -10.85 22.89 28.25
N THR A 218 -10.25 24.07 28.45
CA THR A 218 -10.32 25.15 27.49
C THR A 218 -9.85 24.52 26.20
N ALA A 219 -10.79 24.27 25.27
CA ALA A 219 -10.54 23.52 24.07
C ALA A 219 -9.36 24.17 23.37
N THR A 220 -8.18 23.57 23.52
CA THR A 220 -7.00 23.99 22.78
C THR A 220 -7.44 23.92 21.33
N PRO A 221 -7.35 25.04 20.57
CA PRO A 221 -7.87 25.09 19.21
C PRO A 221 -7.35 23.86 18.49
N ALA A 222 -8.28 23.03 17.99
CA ALA A 222 -7.97 21.75 17.39
C ALA A 222 -6.75 21.94 16.50
N SER A 223 -5.65 21.30 16.90
CA SER A 223 -4.38 21.45 16.21
C SER A 223 -4.67 21.06 14.78
N ARG A 224 -4.65 22.05 13.87
CA ARG A 224 -4.89 21.80 12.44
C ARG A 224 -4.00 20.63 12.07
N LEU A 225 -4.57 19.63 11.41
CA LEU A 225 -3.84 18.50 10.85
C LEU A 225 -2.56 19.04 10.22
N GLN A 226 -1.43 18.89 10.90
CA GLN A 226 -0.18 19.46 10.42
C GLN A 226 0.28 18.55 9.30
N LEU A 227 -0.06 18.92 8.07
CA LEU A 227 0.44 18.20 6.90
C LEU A 227 1.95 18.45 6.83
N PRO A 228 2.78 17.40 6.82
CA PRO A 228 4.23 17.56 6.69
C PRO A 228 4.60 18.16 5.32
N VAL A 229 3.72 18.04 4.34
CA VAL A 229 3.86 18.55 2.97
C VAL A 229 2.52 19.10 2.52
N ALA A 230 2.50 20.22 1.79
CA ALA A 230 1.27 20.71 1.18
C ALA A 230 0.73 19.69 0.16
N VAL A 231 -0.50 19.23 0.36
CA VAL A 231 -1.17 18.30 -0.56
C VAL A 231 -2.02 19.13 -1.53
N ALA A 232 -1.82 18.92 -2.83
CA ALA A 232 -2.57 19.66 -3.84
C ALA A 232 -4.08 19.32 -3.75
N PRO A 233 -4.97 20.25 -4.11
CA PRO A 233 -6.39 19.94 -4.19
C PRO A 233 -6.65 18.76 -5.13
N ASP A 234 -7.60 17.89 -4.77
CA ASP A 234 -7.95 16.66 -5.49
C ASP A 234 -6.74 15.75 -5.72
N SER A 235 -5.96 15.52 -4.66
CA SER A 235 -4.82 14.58 -4.68
C SER A 235 -4.63 13.88 -3.33
N GLU A 236 -3.83 12.81 -3.36
CA GLU A 236 -3.43 12.04 -2.19
C GLU A 236 -1.91 12.16 -1.97
N TYR A 237 -1.51 12.22 -0.70
CA TYR A 237 -0.11 12.04 -0.29
C TYR A 237 -0.02 10.92 0.74
N VAL A 238 0.88 9.97 0.51
CA VAL A 238 1.11 8.81 1.36
C VAL A 238 2.56 8.84 1.83
N ARG A 239 2.78 8.75 3.13
CA ARG A 239 4.10 8.60 3.72
C ARG A 239 4.17 7.27 4.46
N SER A 240 5.01 6.39 3.96
CA SER A 240 5.19 5.02 4.47
C SER A 240 6.57 4.90 5.09
N ARG A 241 6.63 4.70 6.41
CA ARG A 241 7.88 4.49 7.14
C ARG A 241 8.02 3.04 7.55
N VAL A 242 8.92 2.33 6.86
CA VAL A 242 9.37 0.99 7.21
C VAL A 242 10.19 1.07 8.50
N ARG A 243 9.85 0.24 9.48
CA ARG A 243 10.54 0.19 10.77
C ARG A 243 11.53 -0.95 10.83
N ALA A 244 12.50 -0.83 11.73
CA ALA A 244 13.50 -1.85 12.01
C ALA A 244 12.93 -3.15 12.56
N GLU A 245 11.64 -3.24 12.90
CA GLU A 245 10.97 -4.48 13.31
C GLU A 245 10.22 -5.17 12.14
N GLY A 246 10.08 -4.53 10.97
CA GLY A 246 9.33 -5.08 9.82
C GLY A 246 7.85 -4.65 9.76
N ASP A 247 7.42 -3.72 10.61
CA ASP A 247 6.13 -3.04 10.44
C ASP A 247 6.30 -1.76 9.60
N ILE A 248 5.22 -1.31 8.97
CA ILE A 248 5.19 -0.02 8.25
C ILE A 248 4.19 0.91 8.92
N ARG A 249 4.66 2.07 9.39
CA ARG A 249 3.75 3.15 9.82
C ARG A 249 3.39 3.99 8.61
N VAL A 250 2.10 4.14 8.34
CA VAL A 250 1.58 4.90 7.22
C VAL A 250 0.79 6.09 7.72
N ASP A 251 1.08 7.25 7.15
CA ASP A 251 0.27 8.46 7.27
C ASP A 251 -0.22 8.81 5.85
N HIS A 252 -1.52 8.95 5.66
CA HIS A 252 -2.16 9.17 4.35
C HIS A 252 -3.06 10.39 4.42
N TRP A 253 -2.72 11.42 3.65
CA TRP A 253 -3.47 12.66 3.54
C TRP A 253 -4.22 12.71 2.21
N ILE A 254 -5.46 13.14 2.27
CA ILE A 254 -6.33 13.35 1.11
C ILE A 254 -6.80 14.80 1.18
N ALA A 255 -6.59 15.54 0.10
CA ALA A 255 -7.17 16.87 -0.08
C ALA A 255 -8.12 16.84 -1.28
N SER A 256 -9.33 17.36 -1.13
CA SER A 256 -10.31 17.46 -2.21
C SER A 256 -11.00 18.80 -2.21
N THR A 257 -11.27 19.33 -3.40
CA THR A 257 -12.13 20.52 -3.59
C THR A 257 -13.60 20.24 -3.32
N ARG A 258 -13.95 18.96 -3.14
CA ARG A 258 -15.32 18.48 -3.00
C ARG A 258 -15.48 17.70 -1.69
N PRO A 259 -16.52 17.98 -0.88
CA PRO A 259 -16.70 17.31 0.41
C PRO A 259 -16.75 15.78 0.31
N VAL A 260 -15.88 15.08 1.05
CA VAL A 260 -15.87 13.63 1.19
C VAL A 260 -16.80 13.23 2.34
N SER A 261 -17.85 12.46 2.04
CA SER A 261 -18.84 11.99 3.03
C SER A 261 -18.67 10.53 3.42
N ARG A 262 -17.92 9.76 2.63
CA ARG A 262 -17.64 8.34 2.88
C ARG A 262 -16.21 8.03 2.47
N LEU A 263 -15.55 7.26 3.33
CA LEU A 263 -14.22 6.72 3.10
C LEU A 263 -14.26 5.21 3.32
N ARG A 264 -13.68 4.43 2.41
CA ARG A 264 -13.54 2.98 2.55
C ARG A 264 -12.07 2.58 2.48
N LEU A 265 -11.61 1.79 3.44
CA LEU A 265 -10.24 1.26 3.49
C LEU A 265 -10.29 -0.23 3.16
N SER A 266 -9.45 -0.70 2.25
CA SER A 266 -9.24 -2.12 1.98
C SER A 266 -7.76 -2.46 1.97
N VAL A 267 -7.45 -3.69 2.38
CA VAL A 267 -6.11 -4.27 2.23
C VAL A 267 -6.03 -4.83 0.81
N PRO A 268 -5.12 -4.34 -0.05
CA PRO A 268 -4.91 -4.93 -1.36
C PRO A 268 -4.47 -6.39 -1.24
N THR A 269 -4.81 -7.20 -2.23
CA THR A 269 -4.27 -8.56 -2.31
C THR A 269 -2.78 -8.48 -2.61
N VAL A 270 -1.94 -9.19 -1.85
CA VAL A 270 -0.48 -9.20 -2.05
C VAL A 270 -0.03 -10.67 -2.22
N PRO A 271 0.67 -11.02 -3.31
CA PRO A 271 0.95 -12.41 -3.69
C PRO A 271 2.04 -13.02 -2.81
N GLY A 272 1.86 -14.23 -2.27
CA GLY A 272 2.88 -14.85 -1.42
C GLY A 272 2.87 -14.38 0.04
N THR A 273 1.76 -13.85 0.58
CA THR A 273 1.62 -13.60 2.04
C THR A 273 1.47 -14.90 2.86
N GLY A 274 1.36 -16.06 2.20
CA GLY A 274 1.19 -17.33 2.89
C GLY A 274 0.04 -17.29 3.90
N SER A 275 0.31 -17.82 5.09
CA SER A 275 -0.61 -17.82 6.25
C SER A 275 -0.66 -16.52 7.03
N ASP A 276 0.20 -15.54 6.73
CA ASP A 276 0.35 -14.30 7.49
C ASP A 276 -0.23 -13.11 6.68
N PRO A 277 -1.56 -12.89 6.73
CA PRO A 277 -2.19 -11.84 5.94
C PRO A 277 -1.75 -10.45 6.42
N VAL A 278 -1.56 -9.54 5.47
CA VAL A 278 -1.38 -8.13 5.78
C VAL A 278 -2.55 -7.63 6.62
N THR A 279 -2.23 -6.99 7.74
CA THR A 279 -3.21 -6.41 8.66
C THR A 279 -2.87 -4.95 8.91
N ALA A 280 -3.85 -4.07 8.80
CA ALA A 280 -3.70 -2.70 9.31
C ALA A 280 -4.22 -2.61 10.74
N ARG A 281 -3.44 -2.02 11.63
CA ARG A 281 -3.75 -1.82 13.05
C ARG A 281 -3.63 -0.35 13.39
N GLU A 282 -4.17 0.01 14.56
CA GLU A 282 -4.13 1.38 15.08
C GLU A 282 -4.71 2.39 14.08
N VAL A 283 -5.74 1.96 13.33
CA VAL A 283 -6.33 2.79 12.28
C VAL A 283 -7.04 3.98 12.93
N ARG A 284 -6.64 5.18 12.53
CA ARG A 284 -7.26 6.44 12.92
C ARG A 284 -7.62 7.22 11.66
N VAL A 285 -8.80 7.80 11.66
CA VAL A 285 -9.29 8.68 10.60
C VAL A 285 -9.59 10.03 11.25
N GLU A 286 -8.93 11.07 10.81
CA GLU A 286 -9.00 12.42 11.35
C GLU A 286 -9.47 13.39 10.27
N THR A 287 -10.25 14.39 10.68
CA THR A 287 -10.76 15.45 9.81
C THR A 287 -10.62 16.79 10.55
N PRO A 288 -10.76 17.95 9.88
CA PRO A 288 -10.78 19.25 10.58
C PRO A 288 -11.85 19.38 11.67
N SER A 289 -12.91 18.56 11.60
CA SER A 289 -13.98 18.49 12.62
C SER A 289 -13.69 17.50 13.75
N GLY A 290 -12.56 16.80 13.72
CA GLY A 290 -12.11 15.85 14.73
C GLY A 290 -11.97 14.41 14.22
N ASP A 291 -11.67 13.52 15.16
CA ASP A 291 -11.46 12.09 14.93
C ASP A 291 -12.78 11.38 14.58
N ARG A 292 -12.67 10.35 13.74
CA ARG A 292 -13.80 9.56 13.25
C ARG A 292 -13.73 8.14 13.79
N PRO A 293 -14.78 7.68 14.51
CA PRO A 293 -14.77 6.35 15.08
C PRO A 293 -14.85 5.29 13.97
N GLY A 294 -14.14 4.18 14.17
CA GLY A 294 -14.22 3.03 13.30
C GLY A 294 -13.39 1.86 13.84
N PRO A 295 -13.25 0.78 13.06
CA PRO A 295 -12.50 -0.38 13.51
C PRO A 295 -11.01 -0.04 13.61
N GLY A 296 -10.43 -0.21 14.80
CA GLY A 296 -8.98 -0.01 15.00
C GLY A 296 -8.10 -1.05 14.28
N VAL A 297 -8.70 -2.04 13.61
CA VAL A 297 -8.02 -3.10 12.87
C VAL A 297 -8.78 -3.42 11.58
N VAL A 298 -8.08 -3.53 10.45
CA VAL A 298 -8.61 -3.93 9.15
C VAL A 298 -7.85 -5.17 8.65
N ARG A 299 -8.59 -6.25 8.36
CA ARG A 299 -8.07 -7.56 7.93
C ARG A 299 -8.93 -8.11 6.80
N GLY A 300 -8.40 -8.22 5.58
CA GLY A 300 -9.04 -8.89 4.41
C GLY A 300 -10.35 -8.25 3.90
N SER A 301 -11.29 -7.91 4.77
CA SER A 301 -12.49 -7.15 4.48
C SER A 301 -12.25 -5.65 4.56
N SER A 302 -12.94 -4.88 3.72
CA SER A 302 -12.89 -3.42 3.77
C SER A 302 -13.59 -2.84 5.01
N ALA A 303 -13.06 -1.75 5.57
CA ALA A 303 -13.71 -0.93 6.58
C ALA A 303 -14.30 0.34 5.96
N ALA A 304 -15.45 0.81 6.44
CA ALA A 304 -16.09 2.03 5.96
C ALA A 304 -16.27 3.05 7.10
N TYR A 305 -16.06 4.32 6.78
CA TYR A 305 -16.16 5.47 7.67
C TYR A 305 -17.13 6.48 7.07
N SER A 306 -18.00 7.03 7.91
CA SER A 306 -18.89 8.14 7.55
C SER A 306 -18.26 9.46 8.03
N LEU A 307 -18.21 10.43 7.13
CA LEU A 307 -17.61 11.74 7.36
C LEU A 307 -18.67 12.83 7.17
N ASP A 308 -18.57 13.94 7.89
CA ASP A 308 -19.50 15.08 7.78
C ASP A 308 -19.16 16.01 6.62
N GLY A 309 -18.76 15.45 5.46
CA GLY A 309 -18.35 16.23 4.28
C GLY A 309 -17.02 16.96 4.48
N ALA A 310 -15.94 16.21 4.70
CA ALA A 310 -14.61 16.76 4.90
C ALA A 310 -13.86 16.98 3.58
N GLU A 311 -13.19 18.11 3.42
CA GLU A 311 -12.32 18.41 2.27
C GLU A 311 -10.88 17.91 2.49
N GLU A 312 -10.48 17.78 3.76
CA GLU A 312 -9.21 17.21 4.17
C GLU A 312 -9.46 16.00 5.06
N VAL A 313 -8.80 14.89 4.74
CA VAL A 313 -8.87 13.65 5.53
C VAL A 313 -7.45 13.15 5.77
N HIS A 314 -7.15 12.79 7.01
CA HIS A 314 -5.90 12.15 7.40
C HIS A 314 -6.20 10.76 7.95
N VAL A 315 -5.47 9.77 7.46
CA VAL A 315 -5.61 8.38 7.88
C VAL A 315 -4.25 7.87 8.30
N SER A 316 -4.12 7.44 9.56
CA SER A 316 -2.87 6.86 10.07
C SER A 316 -3.08 5.42 10.52
N TYR A 317 -2.15 4.54 10.21
CA TYR A 317 -2.21 3.12 10.60
C TYR A 317 -0.83 2.47 10.60
N VAL A 318 -0.76 1.26 11.14
CA VAL A 318 0.41 0.39 11.10
C VAL A 318 0.09 -0.87 10.30
N LEU A 319 0.84 -1.14 9.23
CA LEU A 319 0.78 -2.37 8.47
C LEU A 319 1.73 -3.41 9.08
N THR A 320 1.19 -4.57 9.41
CA THR A 320 1.95 -5.76 9.83
C THR A 320 1.82 -6.83 8.76
N GLY A 321 2.90 -7.59 8.52
CA GLY A 321 2.97 -8.62 7.47
C GLY A 321 3.19 -8.06 6.05
N ALA A 322 3.37 -6.75 5.93
CA ALA A 322 3.62 -6.07 4.65
C ALA A 322 5.10 -6.05 4.24
N VAL A 323 6.00 -6.42 5.16
CA VAL A 323 7.44 -6.49 4.94
C VAL A 323 7.88 -7.94 5.06
N MET A 324 8.61 -8.41 4.05
CA MET A 324 9.30 -9.70 4.04
C MET A 324 10.78 -9.44 4.29
N ARG A 325 11.39 -10.14 5.25
CA ARG A 325 12.85 -10.07 5.43
C ARG A 325 13.53 -11.16 4.63
N SER A 326 14.76 -10.90 4.21
CA SER A 326 15.62 -11.95 3.70
C SER A 326 16.05 -12.87 4.84
N ASP A 327 16.05 -14.17 4.58
CA ASP A 327 16.56 -15.18 5.51
C ASP A 327 18.09 -15.19 5.57
N ASP A 328 18.75 -14.81 4.47
CA ASP A 328 20.21 -14.77 4.32
C ASP A 328 20.83 -13.45 4.83
N ASP A 329 20.07 -12.36 4.77
CA ASP A 329 20.49 -11.02 5.19
C ASP A 329 19.38 -10.36 6.03
N PRO A 330 19.44 -10.44 7.38
CA PRO A 330 18.35 -10.00 8.25
C PRO A 330 18.10 -8.49 8.24
N ASP A 331 19.06 -7.72 7.70
CA ASP A 331 18.95 -6.28 7.50
C ASP A 331 18.26 -5.96 6.17
N ARG A 332 18.20 -6.90 5.21
CA ARG A 332 17.45 -6.71 3.96
C ARG A 332 15.98 -7.05 4.11
N ALA A 333 15.16 -6.17 3.55
CA ALA A 333 13.71 -6.29 3.61
C ALA A 333 13.06 -5.84 2.29
N LEU A 334 11.98 -6.50 1.92
CA LEU A 334 11.07 -6.12 0.85
C LEU A 334 9.73 -5.68 1.44
N ALA A 335 9.43 -4.39 1.36
CA ALA A 335 8.09 -3.86 1.60
C ALA A 335 7.22 -4.16 0.37
N ARG A 336 6.40 -5.21 0.45
CA ARG A 336 5.51 -5.68 -0.63
C ARG A 336 4.24 -4.84 -0.76
N LEU A 337 3.89 -4.10 0.29
CA LEU A 337 2.78 -3.17 0.31
C LEU A 337 3.15 -1.97 1.17
N THR A 338 3.04 -0.77 0.62
CA THR A 338 3.39 0.47 1.34
C THR A 338 2.17 1.25 1.83
N SER A 339 0.96 0.95 1.36
CA SER A 339 -0.30 1.58 1.80
C SER A 339 -1.53 0.73 1.56
N LEU A 340 -2.65 1.07 2.18
CA LEU A 340 -3.98 0.51 1.89
C LEU A 340 -4.63 1.17 0.66
N ASP A 341 -5.65 0.52 0.12
CA ASP A 341 -6.56 1.13 -0.85
C ASP A 341 -7.58 1.98 -0.12
N LEU A 342 -7.65 3.26 -0.48
CA LEU A 342 -8.64 4.20 0.06
C LEU A 342 -9.65 4.58 -1.02
N ASP A 343 -10.86 4.07 -0.96
CA ASP A 343 -11.93 4.52 -1.86
C ASP A 343 -12.67 5.70 -1.23
N VAL A 344 -12.46 6.87 -1.81
CA VAL A 344 -13.30 8.05 -1.63
C VAL A 344 -14.24 8.08 -2.84
N SER A 345 -15.56 8.20 -2.62
CA SER A 345 -16.61 7.91 -3.63
C SER A 345 -16.64 8.81 -4.88
N ARG A 346 -15.57 9.53 -5.21
CA ARG A 346 -15.49 10.55 -6.26
C ARG A 346 -14.44 10.25 -7.35
N GLY A 347 -14.00 9.00 -7.46
CA GLY A 347 -13.09 8.54 -8.50
C GLY A 347 -11.63 8.56 -8.08
N ARG A 348 -10.75 8.11 -8.98
CA ARG A 348 -9.30 8.04 -8.76
C ARG A 348 -8.69 9.43 -8.92
N VAL A 349 -7.90 9.85 -7.95
CA VAL A 349 -7.11 11.09 -7.97
C VAL A 349 -5.62 10.77 -8.03
N PRO A 350 -4.76 11.68 -8.50
CA PRO A 350 -3.32 11.46 -8.46
C PRO A 350 -2.85 11.22 -7.03
N ARG A 351 -1.90 10.29 -6.86
CA ARG A 351 -1.36 9.89 -5.57
C ARG A 351 0.15 10.01 -5.57
N THR A 352 0.71 10.69 -4.58
CA THR A 352 2.16 10.70 -4.35
C THR A 352 2.49 9.81 -3.16
N VAL A 353 3.37 8.82 -3.35
CA VAL A 353 3.83 7.92 -2.29
C VAL A 353 5.28 8.23 -1.98
N THR A 354 5.61 8.39 -0.70
CA THR A 354 6.97 8.52 -0.20
C THR A 354 7.29 7.36 0.73
N VAL A 355 8.35 6.61 0.43
CA VAL A 355 8.84 5.51 1.25
C VAL A 355 10.08 5.97 2.02
N LEU A 356 10.09 5.66 3.32
CA LEU A 356 11.11 6.01 4.30
C LEU A 356 11.51 4.79 5.13
N GLY A 357 12.71 4.81 5.69
CA GLY A 357 13.20 3.80 6.64
C GLY A 357 14.32 2.98 6.01
N GLY A 358 15.42 2.80 6.72
CA GLY A 358 16.62 2.17 6.17
C GLY A 358 17.25 2.96 5.00
N ARG A 359 18.11 2.28 4.25
CA ARG A 359 18.63 2.69 2.94
C ARG A 359 17.81 2.00 1.85
N LEU A 360 17.15 2.78 0.99
CA LEU A 360 16.48 2.22 -0.18
C LEU A 360 17.50 1.62 -1.14
N LEU A 361 17.25 0.40 -1.59
CA LEU A 361 18.05 -0.29 -2.59
C LEU A 361 17.38 -0.22 -3.96
N SER A 362 16.08 -0.52 -4.02
CA SER A 362 15.28 -0.48 -5.24
C SER A 362 13.80 -0.26 -4.92
N ALA A 363 13.03 0.15 -5.92
CA ALA A 363 11.58 0.30 -5.81
C ALA A 363 10.89 0.07 -7.16
N ALA A 364 9.67 -0.47 -7.10
CA ALA A 364 8.91 -0.85 -8.26
C ALA A 364 7.40 -0.64 -8.03
N CYS A 365 6.67 -0.51 -9.14
CA CYS A 365 5.22 -0.39 -9.17
C CYS A 365 4.66 -1.58 -9.95
N ALA A 366 3.56 -2.17 -9.48
CA ALA A 366 2.87 -3.25 -10.17
C ALA A 366 1.37 -2.95 -10.20
N ALA A 367 0.70 -3.15 -11.35
CA ALA A 367 -0.74 -2.86 -11.47
C ALA A 367 -1.60 -3.66 -10.48
N ASP A 368 -1.17 -4.87 -10.14
CA ASP A 368 -1.75 -5.72 -9.11
C ASP A 368 -0.73 -6.75 -8.61
N ALA A 369 -1.20 -7.74 -7.85
CA ALA A 369 -0.40 -8.82 -7.31
C ALA A 369 0.23 -9.74 -8.36
N ALA A 370 -0.41 -9.95 -9.50
CA ALA A 370 0.06 -10.87 -10.54
C ALA A 370 0.87 -10.15 -11.63
N ALA A 371 0.76 -8.82 -11.71
CA ALA A 371 1.50 -8.02 -12.66
C ALA A 371 3.00 -7.99 -12.35
N THR A 372 3.83 -8.10 -13.40
CA THR A 372 5.27 -7.85 -13.33
C THR A 372 5.56 -6.45 -12.77
N PRO A 373 6.26 -6.34 -11.63
CA PRO A 373 6.75 -5.06 -11.13
C PRO A 373 7.67 -4.37 -12.15
N ARG A 374 7.47 -3.06 -12.35
CA ARG A 374 8.31 -2.21 -13.19
C ARG A 374 9.00 -1.14 -12.34
N PRO A 375 10.24 -0.74 -12.67
CA PRO A 375 10.87 0.40 -12.00
C PRO A 375 9.96 1.63 -12.03
N CYS A 376 9.86 2.33 -10.90
CA CYS A 376 9.09 3.57 -10.82
C CYS A 376 9.70 4.53 -9.80
N GLY A 377 9.21 5.77 -9.80
CA GLY A 377 9.62 6.80 -8.85
C GLY A 377 11.07 7.24 -8.99
N GLN A 378 11.53 8.03 -8.03
CA GLN A 378 12.86 8.63 -7.99
C GLN A 378 13.37 8.65 -6.55
N ALA A 379 14.68 8.44 -6.39
CA ALA A 379 15.35 8.61 -5.11
C ALA A 379 15.56 10.10 -4.81
N GLU A 380 15.21 10.50 -3.59
CA GLU A 380 15.41 11.85 -3.04
C GLU A 380 16.15 11.73 -1.71
N GLY A 381 17.49 11.70 -1.79
CA GLY A 381 18.36 11.52 -0.62
C GLY A 381 18.17 10.15 0.03
N ARG A 382 17.59 10.11 1.24
CA ARG A 382 17.28 8.86 1.96
C ARG A 382 15.82 8.43 1.80
N THR A 383 15.12 9.06 0.88
CA THR A 383 13.69 8.85 0.67
C THR A 383 13.49 8.46 -0.78
N TRP A 384 12.41 7.76 -1.06
CA TRP A 384 12.00 7.49 -2.43
C TRP A 384 10.59 8.00 -2.62
N ARG A 385 10.35 8.60 -3.77
CA ARG A 385 9.07 9.21 -4.10
C ARG A 385 8.60 8.72 -5.47
N VAL A 386 7.33 8.35 -5.55
CA VAL A 386 6.64 8.11 -6.82
C VAL A 386 5.37 8.93 -6.87
N ARG A 387 5.05 9.43 -8.06
CA ARG A 387 3.75 10.00 -8.39
C ARG A 387 3.02 8.99 -9.27
N LEU A 388 1.85 8.57 -8.84
CA LEU A 388 0.93 7.70 -9.57
C LEU A 388 -0.18 8.55 -10.16
N GLU A 389 -0.37 8.45 -11.47
CA GLU A 389 -1.47 9.13 -12.15
C GLU A 389 -2.81 8.43 -11.85
N PRO A 390 -3.97 9.07 -12.11
CA PRO A 390 -5.27 8.49 -11.77
C PRO A 390 -5.52 7.08 -12.31
N ALA A 391 -4.94 6.72 -13.47
CA ALA A 391 -5.05 5.38 -14.04
C ALA A 391 -4.24 4.32 -13.25
N GLU A 392 -3.11 4.73 -12.68
CA GLU A 392 -2.12 3.91 -11.96
C GLU A 392 -2.28 4.02 -10.44
N ARG A 393 -3.31 4.73 -9.96
CA ARG A 393 -3.47 5.07 -8.54
C ARG A 393 -3.50 3.82 -7.65
N ASP A 394 -4.06 2.73 -8.17
CA ASP A 394 -4.21 1.46 -7.48
C ASP A 394 -2.98 0.54 -7.68
N ASP A 395 -1.94 0.99 -8.40
CA ASP A 395 -0.68 0.24 -8.53
C ASP A 395 -0.06 0.03 -7.14
N LEU A 396 0.37 -1.20 -6.89
CA LEU A 396 1.12 -1.61 -5.73
C LEU A 396 2.52 -1.02 -5.79
N VAL A 397 2.86 -0.19 -4.81
CA VAL A 397 4.20 0.35 -4.63
C VAL A 397 4.99 -0.56 -3.70
N GLN A 398 6.08 -1.13 -4.24
CA GLN A 398 7.00 -2.05 -3.56
C GLN A 398 8.37 -1.40 -3.40
N ALA A 399 9.09 -1.72 -2.32
CA ALA A 399 10.42 -1.17 -2.06
C ALA A 399 11.32 -2.20 -1.37
N GLN A 400 12.55 -2.34 -1.86
CA GLN A 400 13.60 -3.10 -1.20
C GLN A 400 14.49 -2.15 -0.39
N LEU A 401 14.76 -2.50 0.85
CA LEU A 401 15.47 -1.67 1.81
C LEU A 401 16.50 -2.48 2.59
N ASP A 402 17.54 -1.78 3.03
CA ASP A 402 18.51 -2.22 4.04
C ASP A 402 18.20 -1.47 5.35
N LEU A 403 17.86 -2.19 6.41
CA LEU A 403 17.31 -1.68 7.67
C LEU A 403 18.36 -1.46 8.78
N SER A 404 19.65 -1.60 8.45
CA SER A 404 20.79 -1.48 9.39
C SER A 404 21.03 -0.09 9.99
#